data_AF-A0A7W5FWM5-F1
#
_entry.id   AF-A0A7W5FWM5-F1
#
_cell.length_a   1.000
_cell.length_b   1.000
_cell.length_c   1.000
_cell.angle_alpha   90.00
_cell.angle_beta   90.00
_cell.angle_gamma   90.00
#
_symmetry.space_group_name_H-M   'P 1'
#
loop_
_entity.id
_entity.type
_entity.pdbx_description
1 polymer ?
#
loop_
_entity_poly.entity_id
_entity_poly.type
_entity_poly.pdbx_seq_one_letter_code
_entity_poly.pdbx_strand_id
1 'polypeptide(L)'
;MRTLNTPVPVRLMPALSKKAWNAIALLTAILLGLAIAFPTQAIDLVAFGGITGPLVSALTQLAALAPGVKALVGFIGFVVALISLAALRNFGPVLFYVGLAIFAAVGLVIAGAIMGAVI
;
A
#
# COMPACT_ATOMS: atom_id res chain seq x y z
N MET A 1 7.88 -23.72 -61.96
CA MET A 1 7.92 -23.55 -60.49
C MET A 1 7.45 -22.15 -60.15
N ARG A 2 6.26 -21.99 -59.55
CA ARG A 2 5.70 -20.68 -59.16
C ARG A 2 5.46 -20.75 -57.65
N THR A 3 6.32 -20.12 -56.86
CA THR A 3 6.24 -20.10 -55.41
C THR A 3 5.15 -19.11 -54.98
N LEU A 4 4.06 -19.63 -54.41
CA LEU A 4 3.00 -18.84 -53.80
C LEU A 4 3.54 -18.20 -52.52
N ASN A 5 3.72 -16.88 -52.54
CA ASN A 5 4.05 -16.08 -51.38
C ASN A 5 2.77 -15.86 -50.56
N THR A 6 2.60 -16.54 -49.43
CA THR A 6 1.47 -16.31 -48.53
C THR A 6 1.83 -15.21 -47.53
N PRO A 7 1.09 -14.09 -47.48
CA PRO A 7 1.34 -13.06 -46.48
C PRO A 7 0.95 -13.59 -45.09
N VAL A 8 1.91 -13.62 -44.17
CA VAL A 8 1.67 -13.92 -42.75
C VAL A 8 0.93 -12.72 -42.13
N PRO A 9 -0.24 -12.90 -41.50
CA PRO A 9 -0.97 -11.80 -40.89
C PRO A 9 -0.24 -11.33 -39.63
N VAL A 10 0.27 -10.10 -39.66
CA VAL A 10 0.79 -9.40 -38.47
C VAL A 10 -0.41 -9.07 -37.57
N ARG A 11 -0.47 -9.72 -36.40
CA ARG A 11 -1.52 -9.50 -35.40
C ARG A 11 -1.31 -8.11 -34.78
N LEU A 12 -2.05 -7.10 -35.23
CA LEU A 12 -2.14 -5.83 -34.51
C LEU A 12 -2.71 -6.08 -33.11
N MET A 13 -2.06 -5.51 -32.11
CA MET A 13 -2.52 -5.53 -30.73
C MET A 13 -3.96 -5.00 -30.64
N PRO A 14 -4.81 -5.48 -29.70
CA PRO A 14 -6.17 -4.99 -29.59
C PRO A 14 -6.15 -3.50 -29.28
N ALA A 15 -6.78 -2.68 -30.12
CA ALA A 15 -6.94 -1.27 -29.84
C ALA A 15 -7.81 -1.11 -28.58
N LEU A 16 -7.21 -0.57 -27.51
CA LEU A 16 -7.92 -0.32 -26.27
C LEU A 16 -9.12 0.60 -26.56
N SER A 17 -10.32 0.17 -26.17
CA SER A 17 -11.55 0.95 -26.35
C SER A 17 -11.43 2.33 -25.70
N LYS A 18 -11.99 3.38 -26.32
CA LYS A 18 -12.04 4.75 -25.76
C LYS A 18 -12.60 4.78 -24.33
N LYS A 19 -13.50 3.86 -24.00
CA LYS A 19 -14.04 3.70 -22.63
C LYS A 19 -12.99 3.21 -21.63
N ALA A 20 -12.09 2.32 -22.04
CA ALA A 20 -10.99 1.84 -21.21
C ALA A 20 -9.96 2.95 -20.97
N TRP A 21 -9.68 3.78 -21.99
CA TRP A 21 -8.83 4.96 -21.84
C TRP A 21 -9.42 5.98 -20.86
N ASN A 22 -10.72 6.25 -20.93
CA ASN A 22 -11.38 7.14 -19.98
C ASN A 22 -11.36 6.56 -18.56
N ALA A 23 -11.53 5.24 -18.40
CA ALA A 23 -11.44 4.58 -17.10
C ALA A 23 -10.03 4.68 -16.49
N ILE A 24 -8.99 4.47 -17.31
CA ILE A 24 -7.58 4.61 -16.87
C ILE A 24 -7.29 6.07 -16.49
N ALA A 25 -7.78 7.04 -17.26
CA ALA A 25 -7.62 8.47 -16.97
C ALA A 25 -8.30 8.86 -15.65
N LEU A 26 -9.50 8.34 -15.38
CA LEU A 26 -10.20 8.56 -14.11
C LEU A 26 -9.46 7.90 -12.94
N LEU A 27 -8.99 6.67 -13.11
CA LEU A 27 -8.28 5.94 -12.07
C LEU A 27 -6.95 6.64 -11.70
N THR A 28 -6.22 7.11 -12.71
CA THR A 28 -4.98 7.89 -12.51
C THR A 28 -5.26 9.24 -11.86
N ALA A 29 -6.32 9.95 -12.26
CA ALA A 29 -6.71 11.21 -11.62
C ALA A 29 -7.10 11.02 -10.15
N ILE A 30 -7.81 9.93 -9.81
CA ILE A 30 -8.15 9.58 -8.43
C ILE A 30 -6.86 9.28 -7.64
N LEU A 31 -5.97 8.45 -8.17
CA LEU A 31 -4.71 8.10 -7.49
C LEU A 31 -3.80 9.32 -7.28
N LEU A 32 -3.74 10.23 -8.25
CA LEU A 32 -3.01 11.50 -8.13
C LEU A 32 -3.67 12.41 -7.09
N GLY A 33 -4.98 12.66 -7.17
CA GLY A 33 -5.69 13.48 -6.20
C GLY A 33 -5.56 12.94 -4.77
N LEU A 34 -5.58 11.62 -4.64
CA LEU A 34 -5.43 10.93 -3.37
C LEU A 34 -3.99 11.01 -2.83
N ALA A 35 -2.97 10.85 -3.68
CA ALA A 35 -1.57 11.03 -3.31
C ALA A 35 -1.23 12.48 -2.91
N ILE A 36 -1.96 13.47 -3.42
CA ILE A 36 -1.80 14.89 -3.06
C ILE A 36 -2.58 15.25 -1.78
N ALA A 37 -3.67 14.55 -1.48
CA ALA A 37 -4.49 14.79 -0.29
C ALA A 37 -3.95 14.09 0.97
N PHE A 38 -3.25 12.97 0.84
CA PHE A 38 -2.73 12.22 1.98
C PHE A 38 -1.48 12.77 2.72
N PRO A 39 -0.60 13.62 2.18
CA PRO A 39 0.59 14.05 2.90
C PRO A 39 0.30 15.12 3.98
N THR A 40 -0.93 15.66 4.06
CA THR A 40 -1.26 16.79 4.94
C THR A 40 -2.22 16.46 6.09
N GLN A 41 -2.68 15.21 6.21
CA GLN A 41 -3.48 14.75 7.35
C GLN A 41 -2.74 13.73 8.21
N ALA A 42 -1.46 14.01 8.49
CA ALA A 42 -0.81 13.35 9.60
C ALA A 42 -1.47 13.86 10.90
N ILE A 43 -2.08 12.95 11.67
CA ILE A 43 -2.31 13.19 13.09
C ILE A 43 -0.93 13.52 13.67
N ASP A 44 -0.77 14.74 14.19
CA ASP A 44 0.44 15.12 14.89
C ASP A 44 0.51 14.36 16.22
N LEU A 45 1.13 13.18 16.17
CA LEU A 45 1.39 12.32 17.33
C LEU A 45 2.53 12.85 18.20
N VAL A 46 3.06 14.04 17.90
CA VAL A 46 4.21 14.65 18.60
C VAL A 46 3.82 15.99 19.23
N ALA A 47 3.04 16.83 18.54
CA ALA A 47 2.38 17.98 19.12
C ALA A 47 0.96 17.62 19.54
N PHE A 48 0.84 16.89 20.66
CA PHE A 48 -0.42 16.78 21.41
C PHE A 48 -0.81 18.14 22.02
N GLY A 49 -1.07 19.16 21.19
CA GLY A 49 -1.34 20.54 21.61
C GLY A 49 -2.57 20.72 22.51
N GLY A 50 -3.29 19.65 22.84
CA GLY A 50 -4.41 19.62 23.77
C GLY A 50 -4.40 18.49 24.81
N ILE A 51 -3.40 17.61 24.85
CA ILE A 51 -3.27 16.60 25.91
C ILE A 51 -2.14 17.06 26.83
N THR A 52 -2.44 17.43 28.06
CA THR A 52 -1.44 17.69 29.10
C THR A 52 -1.45 16.51 30.08
N GLY A 53 -0.28 16.14 30.62
CA GLY A 53 -0.18 15.09 31.65
C GLY A 53 0.68 13.87 31.28
N PRO A 54 0.60 12.79 32.06
CA PRO A 54 1.51 11.64 31.99
C PRO A 54 1.56 10.95 30.62
N LEU A 55 0.45 11.01 29.88
CA LEU A 55 0.29 10.38 28.57
C LEU A 55 1.22 11.00 27.51
N VAL A 56 1.40 12.33 27.51
CA VAL A 56 2.32 13.00 26.58
C VAL A 56 3.76 12.67 26.93
N SER A 57 4.12 12.68 28.21
CA SER A 57 5.47 12.27 28.63
C SER A 57 5.81 10.84 28.19
N ALA A 58 4.85 9.91 28.31
CA ALA A 58 5.02 8.53 27.84
C ALA A 58 5.17 8.45 26.31
N LEU A 59 4.40 9.23 25.54
CA LEU A 59 4.47 9.25 24.08
C LEU A 59 5.75 9.92 23.57
N THR A 60 6.22 10.99 24.22
CA THR A 60 7.51 11.63 23.92
C THR A 60 8.68 10.69 24.23
N GLN A 61 8.61 9.92 25.33
CA GLN A 61 9.60 8.89 25.64
C GLN A 61 9.56 7.75 24.62
N LEU A 62 8.37 7.31 24.19
CA LEU A 62 8.20 6.35 23.10
C LEU A 62 8.82 6.87 21.78
N ALA A 63 8.67 8.16 21.50
CA ALA A 63 9.26 8.81 20.33
C ALA A 63 10.79 8.98 20.43
N ALA A 64 11.37 9.03 21.63
CA ALA A 64 12.81 9.15 21.85
C ALA A 64 13.57 7.82 21.77
N LEU A 65 12.86 6.68 21.61
CA LEU A 65 13.53 5.39 21.42
C LEU A 65 14.42 5.36 20.19
N ALA A 66 15.52 4.62 20.31
CA ALA A 66 16.49 4.43 19.24
C ALA A 66 15.81 3.94 17.94
N PRO A 67 16.28 4.39 16.76
CA PRO A 67 15.68 4.03 15.47
C PRO A 67 15.48 2.51 15.28
N GLY A 68 16.43 1.71 15.78
CA GLY A 68 16.35 0.24 15.74
C GLY A 68 15.17 -0.35 16.52
N VAL A 69 14.72 0.28 17.61
CA VAL A 69 13.56 -0.23 18.38
C VAL A 69 12.26 0.09 17.66
N LYS A 70 12.16 1.25 16.99
CA LYS A 70 11.01 1.59 16.15
C LYS A 70 10.88 0.63 14.96
N ALA A 71 12.01 0.28 14.34
CA ALA A 71 12.07 -0.74 13.30
C ALA A 71 11.60 -2.12 13.80
N LEU A 72 12.03 -2.53 15.00
CA LEU A 72 11.58 -3.78 15.62
C LEU A 72 10.07 -3.80 15.88
N VAL A 73 9.51 -2.73 16.44
CA VAL A 73 8.06 -2.64 16.68
C VAL A 73 7.28 -2.69 15.36
N GLY A 74 7.75 -1.99 14.32
CA GLY A 74 7.17 -2.05 12.97
C GLY A 74 7.21 -3.46 12.38
N PHE A 75 8.35 -4.15 12.51
CA PHE A 75 8.51 -5.53 12.06
C PHE A 75 7.58 -6.50 12.81
N ILE A 76 7.50 -6.42 14.14
CA ILE A 76 6.62 -7.27 14.95
C ILE A 76 5.15 -7.02 14.57
N GLY A 77 4.74 -5.77 14.44
CA GLY A 77 3.39 -5.41 14.00
C GLY A 77 3.06 -5.98 12.61
N PHE A 78 4.03 -5.94 11.69
CA PHE A 78 3.90 -6.55 10.37
C PHE A 78 3.72 -8.07 10.47
N VAL A 79 4.57 -8.77 11.23
CA VAL A 79 4.46 -10.23 11.43
C VAL A 79 3.11 -10.62 12.03
N VAL A 80 2.63 -9.87 13.03
CA VAL A 80 1.31 -10.11 13.64
C VAL A 80 0.19 -9.96 12.61
N ALA A 81 0.29 -8.99 11.69
CA ALA A 81 -0.67 -8.82 10.60
C ALA A 81 -0.68 -10.02 9.64
N LEU A 82 0.50 -10.57 9.29
CA LEU A 82 0.60 -11.77 8.44
C LEU A 82 -0.04 -12.99 9.10
N ILE A 83 0.19 -13.19 10.40
CA ILE A 83 -0.40 -14.30 11.16
C ILE A 83 -1.92 -14.15 11.20
N SER A 84 -2.42 -12.95 11.45
CA SER A 84 -3.85 -12.65 11.46
C SER A 84 -4.47 -12.89 10.08
N LEU A 85 -3.79 -12.50 9.01
CA LEU A 85 -4.21 -12.77 7.64
C LEU A 85 -4.22 -14.27 7.31
N ALA A 86 -3.23 -15.02 7.80
CA ALA A 86 -3.22 -16.48 7.65
C ALA A 86 -4.38 -17.13 8.41
N ALA A 87 -4.85 -16.55 9.53
CA ALA A 87 -6.04 -17.02 10.23
C ALA A 87 -7.34 -16.79 9.43
N LEU A 88 -7.39 -15.75 8.57
CA LEU A 88 -8.54 -15.49 7.70
C LEU A 88 -8.82 -16.60 6.69
N ARG A 89 -7.83 -17.45 6.37
CA ARG A 89 -8.04 -18.63 5.52
C ARG A 89 -9.07 -19.60 6.11
N ASN A 90 -9.26 -19.58 7.43
CA ASN A 90 -10.22 -20.43 8.12
C ASN A 90 -11.65 -19.84 8.14
N PHE A 91 -11.82 -18.55 7.82
CA PHE A 91 -13.13 -17.88 7.71
C PHE A 91 -13.70 -17.90 6.28
N GLY A 92 -13.00 -18.53 5.34
CA GLY A 92 -13.44 -18.79 3.97
C GLY A 92 -12.53 -18.17 2.91
N PRO A 93 -12.56 -18.67 1.66
CA PRO A 93 -11.61 -18.28 0.61
C PRO A 93 -11.67 -16.78 0.27
N VAL A 94 -12.87 -16.20 0.28
CA VAL A 94 -13.10 -14.80 -0.11
C VAL A 94 -12.40 -13.83 0.85
N LEU A 95 -12.54 -14.03 2.18
CA LEU A 95 -11.90 -13.16 3.17
C LEU A 95 -10.38 -13.23 3.09
N PHE A 96 -9.83 -14.41 2.80
CA PHE A 96 -8.39 -14.57 2.61
C PHE A 96 -7.89 -13.82 1.36
N TYR A 97 -8.54 -13.98 0.21
CA TYR A 97 -8.12 -13.31 -1.02
C TYR A 97 -8.27 -11.79 -0.94
N VAL A 98 -9.37 -11.30 -0.38
CA VAL A 98 -9.59 -9.86 -0.19
C VAL A 98 -8.60 -9.30 0.84
N GLY A 99 -8.41 -9.99 1.96
CA GLY A 99 -7.43 -9.60 2.98
C GLY A 99 -6.00 -9.55 2.42
N LEU A 100 -5.60 -10.55 1.63
CA LEU A 100 -4.28 -10.60 0.98
C LEU A 100 -4.12 -9.48 -0.02
N ALA A 101 -5.14 -9.20 -0.85
CA ALA A 101 -5.11 -8.13 -1.83
C ALA A 101 -4.93 -6.75 -1.16
N ILE A 102 -5.68 -6.48 -0.09
CA ILE A 102 -5.58 -5.22 0.66
C ILE A 102 -4.22 -5.11 1.38
N PHE A 103 -3.79 -6.20 2.01
CA PHE A 103 -2.51 -6.23 2.71
C PHE A 103 -1.32 -6.02 1.76
N ALA A 104 -1.35 -6.63 0.58
CA ALA A 104 -0.33 -6.43 -0.45
C ALA A 104 -0.34 -5.01 -1.01
N ALA A 105 -1.53 -4.44 -1.25
CA ALA A 105 -1.65 -3.10 -1.82
C ALA A 105 -1.26 -1.98 -0.85
N VAL A 106 -1.62 -2.11 0.44
CA VAL A 106 -1.46 -1.04 1.44
C VAL A 106 -0.42 -1.41 2.50
N GLY A 107 -0.54 -2.60 3.09
CA GLY A 107 0.31 -3.05 4.20
C GLY A 107 1.79 -3.15 3.83
N LEU A 108 2.11 -3.72 2.66
CA LEU A 108 3.49 -3.79 2.16
C LEU A 108 4.07 -2.41 1.81
N VAL A 109 3.26 -1.51 1.25
CA VAL A 109 3.68 -0.15 0.89
C VAL A 109 4.02 0.66 2.14
N ILE A 110 3.17 0.58 3.18
CA ILE A 110 3.42 1.25 4.46
C ILE A 110 4.65 0.66 5.15
N ALA A 111 4.79 -0.66 5.18
CA ALA A 111 5.97 -1.30 5.77
C ALA A 111 7.27 -0.90 5.06
N GLY A 112 7.25 -0.83 3.73
CA GLY A 112 8.38 -0.34 2.93
C GLY A 112 8.72 1.13 3.22
N ALA A 113 7.70 1.99 3.33
CA ALA A 113 7.88 3.41 3.67
C ALA A 113 8.48 3.59 5.07
N ILE A 114 8.03 2.82 6.06
CA ILE A 114 8.56 2.87 7.43
C ILE A 114 10.02 2.38 7.45
N MET A 115 10.35 1.30 6.73
CA MET A 115 11.74 0.83 6.62
C MET A 115 12.65 1.86 5.95
N GLY A 116 12.18 2.53 4.89
CA GLY A 116 12.93 3.58 4.20
C GLY A 116 13.13 4.87 5.01
N ALA A 117 12.22 5.17 5.94
CA ALA A 117 12.30 6.35 6.81
C ALA A 117 13.21 6.18 8.04
N VAL A 118 13.79 5.00 8.25
CA VAL A 118 14.67 4.69 9.40
C VAL A 118 16.17 4.78 9.03
N ILE A 119 16.50 5.13 7.78
CA ILE A 119 17.85 5.48 7.29
C ILE A 119 18.04 6.99 7.38
#